data_AF-N6XF66-F1
#
_entry.id   AF-N6XF66-F1
#
_cell.length_a   1.000
_cell.length_b   1.000
_cell.length_c   1.000
_cell.angle_alpha   90.00
_cell.angle_beta   90.00
_cell.angle_gamma   90.00
#
_symmetry.space_group_name_H-M   'P 1'
#
loop_
_entity.id
_entity.type
_entity.pdbx_description
1 polymer ?
#
loop_
_entity_poly.entity_id
_entity_poly.type
_entity_poly.pdbx_seq_one_letter_code
_entity_poly.pdbx_strand_id
1 'polypeptide(L)'
;MSALGNANLPDFQKSLENLVKREKKWEAFMPKPAVGAKPGGIGTGRPSSSQAGGGLEESDASQREYYSGRTWRSVDGVITFVEEPIKSIALVGGGRFVWDEPPAPAP
;
A
#
# COMPACT_ATOMS: atom_id res chain seq x y z
N MET A 1 22.12 23.68 32.05
CA MET A 1 20.96 23.92 32.93
C MET A 1 20.16 25.05 32.28
N SER A 2 18.86 25.01 32.02
CA SER A 2 17.80 24.17 32.56
C SER A 2 16.75 23.94 31.48
N ALA A 3 16.20 22.72 31.47
CA ALA A 3 14.97 22.38 30.77
C ALA A 3 13.82 23.30 31.24
N LEU A 4 13.17 23.95 30.29
CA LEU A 4 11.80 24.45 30.39
C LEU A 4 11.15 23.93 29.10
N GLY A 5 10.59 22.73 29.09
CA GLY A 5 9.45 22.38 29.93
C GLY A 5 8.28 22.19 28.97
N ASN A 6 8.33 21.08 28.25
CA ASN A 6 7.38 20.64 27.22
C ASN A 6 6.03 20.22 27.86
N ALA A 7 5.48 21.08 28.72
CA ALA A 7 4.52 20.70 29.76
C ALA A 7 3.09 21.24 29.57
N ASN A 8 2.79 22.06 28.55
CA ASN A 8 1.46 22.68 28.41
C ASN A 8 0.89 22.65 26.97
N LEU A 9 1.27 21.66 26.15
CA LEU A 9 0.66 21.43 24.84
C LEU A 9 -0.89 21.26 24.87
N PRO A 10 -1.48 20.48 25.80
CA PRO A 10 -2.93 20.26 25.79
C PRO A 10 -3.73 21.50 26.21
N ASP A 11 -3.23 22.27 27.18
CA ASP A 11 -3.90 23.50 27.64
C ASP A 11 -3.83 24.60 26.58
N PHE A 12 -2.69 24.73 25.89
CA PHE A 12 -2.56 25.67 24.78
C PHE A 12 -3.49 25.32 23.61
N GLN A 13 -3.58 24.04 23.25
CA GLN A 13 -4.51 23.56 22.22
C GLN A 13 -5.98 23.86 22.60
N LYS A 14 -6.35 23.63 23.85
CA LYS A 14 -7.70 23.92 24.36
C LYS A 14 -8.01 25.42 24.36
N SER A 15 -7.02 26.26 24.67
CA SER A 15 -7.15 27.72 24.56
C SER A 15 -7.35 28.18 23.11
N LEU A 16 -6.64 27.57 22.14
CA LEU A 16 -6.84 27.85 20.72
C LEU A 16 -8.22 27.44 20.23
N GLU A 17 -8.71 26.25 20.60
CA GLU A 17 -10.06 25.80 20.24
C GLU A 17 -11.16 26.72 20.78
N ASN A 18 -11.00 27.19 22.02
CA ASN A 18 -11.94 28.14 22.62
C ASN A 18 -11.90 29.52 21.92
N LEU A 19 -10.71 29.97 21.50
CA LEU A 19 -10.55 31.22 20.77
C LEU A 19 -11.20 31.16 19.38
N VAL A 20 -10.96 30.08 18.63
CA VAL A 20 -11.55 29.85 17.30
C VAL A 20 -13.08 29.79 17.37
N LYS A 21 -13.63 29.12 18.39
CA LYS A 21 -15.10 29.08 18.61
C LYS A 21 -15.69 30.46 18.90
N ARG A 22 -14.98 31.31 19.65
CA ARG A 22 -15.45 32.65 20.03
C ARG A 22 -15.35 33.63 18.86
N GLU A 23 -14.32 33.50 18.04
CA GLU A 23 -14.00 34.44 16.98
C GLU A 23 -13.99 33.73 15.62
N LYS A 24 -15.19 33.47 15.07
CA LYS A 24 -15.41 32.78 13.77
C LYS A 24 -14.51 33.25 12.62
N LYS A 25 -14.02 34.49 12.65
CA LYS A 25 -13.10 35.04 11.63
C LYS A 25 -11.71 34.38 11.63
N TRP A 26 -11.32 33.71 12.71
CA TRP A 26 -10.03 33.03 12.85
C TRP A 26 -9.98 31.67 12.14
N GLU A 27 -11.13 31.06 11.84
CA GLU A 27 -11.19 29.82 11.05
C GLU A 27 -10.53 29.99 9.67
N ALA A 28 -10.53 31.21 9.12
CA ALA A 28 -9.91 31.54 7.85
C ALA A 28 -8.36 31.49 7.87
N PHE A 29 -7.75 31.59 9.06
CA PHE A 29 -6.30 31.59 9.24
C PHE A 29 -5.74 30.22 9.64
N MET A 30 -6.62 29.25 9.93
CA MET A 30 -6.18 27.88 10.15
C MET A 30 -5.89 27.19 8.82
N PRO A 31 -4.80 26.41 8.71
CA PRO A 31 -4.56 25.60 7.53
C PRO A 31 -5.77 24.68 7.34
N LYS A 32 -6.41 24.78 6.17
CA LYS A 32 -7.52 23.88 5.84
C LYS A 32 -6.99 22.44 5.94
N PRO A 33 -7.68 21.55 6.66
CA PRO A 33 -7.28 20.15 6.67
C PRO A 33 -7.22 19.66 5.22
N ALA A 34 -6.20 18.87 4.90
CA ALA A 34 -6.09 18.25 3.58
C ALA A 34 -7.29 17.31 3.41
N VAL A 35 -8.36 17.82 2.83
CA VAL A 35 -9.53 17.02 2.45
C VAL A 35 -9.05 16.15 1.29
N GLY A 36 -8.71 14.90 1.59
CA GLY A 36 -8.47 13.89 0.57
C GLY A 36 -9.65 13.83 -0.40
N ALA A 37 -9.40 13.38 -1.63
CA ALA A 37 -10.44 13.26 -2.65
C ALA A 37 -11.69 12.60 -2.06
N LYS A 38 -12.86 13.24 -2.26
CA LYS A 38 -14.15 12.66 -1.88
C LYS A 38 -14.20 11.23 -2.41
N PRO A 39 -14.48 10.21 -1.57
CA PRO A 39 -14.67 8.86 -2.04
C PRO A 39 -15.74 8.88 -3.14
N GLY A 40 -15.48 8.21 -4.26
CA GLY A 40 -16.45 8.07 -5.34
C GLY A 40 -17.78 7.55 -4.77
N GLY A 41 -18.90 8.14 -5.22
CA GLY A 41 -20.22 7.77 -4.72
C GLY A 41 -20.45 6.27 -4.91
N ILE A 42 -20.62 5.56 -3.79
CA ILE A 42 -21.03 4.16 -3.80
C ILE A 42 -22.49 4.16 -4.25
N GLY A 43 -22.73 3.81 -5.50
CA GLY A 43 -24.08 3.54 -5.98
C GLY A 43 -24.66 2.38 -5.18
N THR A 44 -25.80 2.60 -4.51
CA THR A 44 -26.60 1.55 -3.87
C THR A 44 -27.33 0.73 -4.94
N GLY A 45 -26.57 0.09 -5.82
CA GLY A 45 -27.04 -1.06 -6.58
C GLY A 45 -27.01 -2.26 -5.66
N ARG A 46 -28.08 -3.07 -5.68
CA ARG A 46 -28.12 -4.39 -5.04
C ARG A 46 -26.79 -5.10 -5.34
N PRO A 47 -26.02 -5.55 -4.32
CA PRO A 47 -24.79 -6.27 -4.60
C PRO A 47 -25.18 -7.47 -5.46
N SER A 48 -24.70 -7.50 -6.71
CA SER A 48 -24.64 -8.77 -7.42
C SER A 48 -23.80 -9.66 -6.53
N SER A 49 -24.36 -10.78 -6.08
CA SER A 49 -23.64 -11.80 -5.34
C SER A 49 -22.62 -12.45 -6.28
N SER A 50 -21.59 -11.72 -6.68
CA SER A 50 -20.35 -12.25 -7.18
C SER A 50 -19.38 -12.18 -6.02
N GLN A 51 -19.27 -13.30 -5.31
CA GLN A 51 -18.15 -13.56 -4.42
C GLN A 51 -16.88 -13.70 -5.29
N ALA A 52 -16.38 -12.58 -5.79
CA ALA A 52 -15.09 -12.47 -6.45
C ALA A 52 -14.15 -11.76 -5.49
N GLY A 53 -13.86 -12.44 -4.38
CA GLY A 53 -13.03 -11.95 -3.31
C GLY A 53 -12.40 -13.12 -2.56
N GLY A 54 -11.91 -14.11 -3.30
CA GLY A 54 -10.94 -15.05 -2.72
C GLY A 54 -9.64 -14.28 -2.52
N GLY A 55 -9.10 -14.30 -1.30
CA GLY A 55 -7.77 -13.74 -1.05
C GLY A 55 -6.75 -14.33 -2.01
N LEU A 56 -5.68 -13.59 -2.30
CA LEU A 56 -4.52 -14.11 -3.05
C LEU A 56 -3.68 -14.99 -2.11
N GLU A 57 -4.33 -15.99 -1.53
CA GLU A 57 -3.71 -17.00 -0.69
C GLU A 57 -3.37 -18.20 -1.55
N GLU A 58 -2.10 -18.51 -1.57
CA GLU A 58 -1.57 -19.68 -2.23
C GLU A 58 -2.03 -20.96 -1.52
N SER A 59 -2.47 -21.95 -2.29
CA SER A 59 -2.90 -23.24 -1.73
C SER A 59 -1.72 -24.13 -1.35
N ASP A 60 -0.70 -24.20 -2.21
CA ASP A 60 0.47 -25.05 -2.01
C ASP A 60 1.66 -24.58 -2.88
N ALA A 61 2.82 -24.40 -2.24
CA ALA A 61 4.07 -24.03 -2.90
C ALA A 61 4.60 -25.11 -3.86
N SER A 62 4.20 -26.37 -3.70
CA SER A 62 4.60 -27.46 -4.60
C SER A 62 3.96 -27.37 -5.99
N GLN A 63 2.84 -26.64 -6.11
CA GLN A 63 2.08 -26.47 -7.35
C GLN A 63 2.50 -25.23 -8.16
N ARG A 64 3.57 -24.56 -7.73
CA ARG A 64 4.16 -23.44 -8.45
C ARG A 64 4.76 -23.93 -9.77
N GLU A 65 4.42 -23.22 -10.84
CA GLU A 65 5.14 -23.34 -12.10
C GLU A 65 6.13 -22.20 -12.21
N TYR A 66 7.26 -22.46 -12.85
CA TYR A 66 8.32 -21.47 -13.04
C TYR A 66 8.55 -21.23 -14.53
N TYR A 67 9.00 -20.03 -14.87
CA TYR A 67 9.59 -19.75 -16.17
C TYR A 67 10.97 -20.42 -16.28
N SER A 68 11.55 -20.35 -17.48
CA SER A 68 12.94 -20.79 -17.66
C SER A 68 13.87 -20.02 -16.70
N GLY A 69 14.79 -20.76 -16.06
CA GLY A 69 15.77 -20.18 -15.16
C GLY A 69 16.65 -19.17 -15.90
N ARG A 70 16.94 -18.06 -15.22
CA ARG A 70 17.70 -16.93 -15.77
C ARG A 70 18.97 -16.74 -14.97
N THR A 71 20.02 -16.36 -15.67
CA THR A 71 21.33 -16.11 -15.05
C THR A 71 21.75 -14.69 -15.34
N TRP A 72 21.93 -13.91 -14.29
CA TRP A 72 22.47 -12.57 -14.34
C TRP A 72 23.94 -12.65 -13.94
N ARG A 73 24.80 -11.99 -14.70
CA ARG A 73 26.21 -11.90 -14.37
C ARG A 73 26.59 -10.44 -14.21
N SER A 74 27.34 -10.11 -13.17
CA SER A 74 27.92 -8.78 -13.03
C SER A 74 28.86 -8.50 -14.20
N VAL A 75 29.03 -7.22 -14.54
CA VAL A 75 29.87 -6.80 -15.68
C VAL A 75 31.33 -7.24 -15.51
N ASP A 76 31.82 -7.28 -14.27
CA ASP A 76 33.16 -7.78 -13.91
C ASP A 76 33.25 -9.32 -13.85
N GLY A 77 32.12 -10.01 -14.02
CA GLY A 77 32.03 -11.46 -14.05
C GLY A 77 32.21 -12.18 -12.72
N VAL A 78 32.33 -11.43 -11.61
CA VAL A 78 32.61 -11.94 -10.26
C VAL A 78 31.36 -12.51 -9.59
N ILE A 79 30.20 -11.90 -9.83
CA ILE A 79 28.94 -12.25 -9.19
C ILE A 79 27.98 -12.81 -10.24
N THR A 80 27.33 -13.92 -9.89
CA THR A 80 26.31 -14.55 -10.71
C THR A 80 25.05 -14.76 -9.88
N PHE A 81 23.91 -14.30 -10.35
CA PHE A 81 22.60 -14.57 -9.76
C PHE A 81 21.84 -15.53 -10.65
N VAL A 82 21.32 -16.61 -10.06
CA VAL A 82 20.40 -17.51 -10.72
C VAL A 82 19.01 -17.21 -10.19
N GLU A 83 18.10 -16.84 -11.08
CA GLU A 83 16.72 -16.50 -10.77
C GLU A 83 15.80 -17.49 -11.46
N GLU A 84 14.83 -18.03 -10.71
CA GLU A 84 13.77 -18.90 -11.23
C GLU A 84 12.43 -18.19 -11.04
N PRO A 85 11.97 -17.39 -12.02
CA PRO A 85 10.77 -16.58 -11.85
C PRO A 85 9.53 -17.45 -11.78
N ILE A 86 8.63 -17.18 -10.82
CA ILE A 86 7.36 -17.89 -10.69
C ILE A 86 6.46 -17.48 -11.86
N LYS A 87 5.95 -18.48 -12.58
CA LYS A 87 4.99 -18.33 -13.68
C LYS A 87 3.56 -18.36 -13.20
N SER A 88 3.23 -19.31 -12.33
CA SER A 88 1.87 -19.39 -11.79
C SER A 88 1.81 -20.09 -10.43
N ILE A 89 0.83 -19.70 -9.62
CA ILE A 89 0.49 -20.34 -8.34
C ILE A 89 -0.96 -20.82 -8.36
N ALA A 90 -1.22 -21.90 -7.64
CA ALA A 90 -2.59 -22.33 -7.34
C ALA A 90 -3.11 -21.55 -6.12
N LEU A 91 -4.35 -21.06 -6.22
CA LEU A 91 -5.01 -20.33 -5.14
C LEU A 91 -5.95 -21.25 -4.38
N VAL A 92 -6.15 -20.99 -3.08
CA VAL A 92 -7.10 -21.72 -2.22
C VAL A 92 -8.52 -21.71 -2.82
N GLY A 93 -8.89 -20.65 -3.55
CA GLY A 93 -10.17 -20.53 -4.26
C GLY A 93 -10.33 -21.39 -5.51
N GLY A 94 -9.38 -22.26 -5.85
CA GLY A 94 -9.43 -23.18 -6.99
C GLY A 94 -9.01 -22.59 -8.34
N GLY A 95 -8.71 -21.29 -8.39
CA GLY A 95 -8.12 -20.64 -9.55
C GLY A 95 -6.59 -20.73 -9.58
N ARG A 96 -5.98 -20.39 -10.73
CA ARG A 96 -4.55 -20.10 -10.81
C ARG A 96 -4.32 -18.61 -11.00
N PHE A 97 -3.35 -18.08 -10.28
CA PHE A 97 -2.79 -16.75 -10.57
C PHE A 97 -1.58 -16.94 -11.47
N VAL A 98 -1.52 -16.19 -12.57
CA VAL A 98 -0.49 -16.32 -13.59
C VAL A 98 0.17 -14.95 -13.77
N TRP A 99 1.50 -14.91 -13.71
CA TRP A 99 2.28 -13.72 -14.02
C TRP A 99 2.57 -13.65 -15.51
N ASP A 100 2.88 -12.45 -16.00
CA ASP A 100 3.46 -12.29 -17.32
C ASP A 100 4.94 -12.70 -17.31
N GLU A 101 5.46 -13.09 -18.46
CA GLU A 101 6.87 -13.46 -18.57
C GLU A 101 7.75 -12.22 -18.34
N PRO A 102 8.71 -12.27 -17.38
CA PRO A 102 9.55 -11.11 -17.11
C PRO A 102 10.44 -10.78 -18.33
N PRO A 103 10.87 -9.52 -18.50
CA PRO A 103 11.74 -9.14 -19.62
C PRO A 103 13.08 -9.90 -19.57
N ALA A 104 13.62 -10.25 -20.73
CA ALA A 104 14.90 -10.96 -20.82
C ALA A 104 16.02 -10.16 -20.14
N PRO A 105 17.03 -10.85 -19.55
CA PRO A 105 18.17 -10.17 -18.97
C PRO A 105 18.89 -9.34 -20.04
N ALA A 106 19.27 -8.11 -19.67
CA ALA A 106 20.07 -7.26 -20.52
C ALA A 106 21.43 -7.93 -20.81
N PRO A 107 21.96 -7.83 -22.04
CA PRO A 107 23.25 -8.40 -22.41
C PRO A 107 24.43 -7.75 -21.67
#